data_AF-A0A2S7BYL5-F1
#
_entry.id   AF-A0A2S7BYL5-F1
#
_cell.length_a   1.000
_cell.length_b   1.000
_cell.length_c   1.000
_cell.angle_alpha   90.00
_cell.angle_beta   90.00
_cell.angle_gamma   90.00
#
_symmetry.space_group_name_H-M   'P 1'
#
loop_
_entity.id
_entity.type
_entity.pdbx_description
1 polymer ?
#
loop_
_entity_poly.entity_id
_entity_poly.type
_entity_poly.pdbx_seq_one_letter_code
_entity_poly.pdbx_strand_id
1 'polypeptide(L)' 'MANSPSAQTTQARDSSGQSYIICKRKLGKLKVSELGFGCMRNSPGHCGPGMGRAISIRVIRDAYDRGIRFFDTAGVYDP' A
#
# COMPACT_ATOMS: atom_id res chain seq x y z
N MET A 1 10.26 -33.72 7.60
CA MET A 1 10.87 -32.75 6.67
C MET A 1 9.80 -32.33 5.67
N ALA A 2 9.10 -31.23 5.91
CA ALA A 2 8.10 -30.69 4.98
C ALA A 2 8.41 -29.21 4.78
N ASN A 3 8.81 -28.88 3.55
CA ASN A 3 9.22 -27.55 3.11
C ASN A 3 8.12 -26.52 3.36
N SER A 4 8.41 -25.53 4.20
CA SER A 4 7.64 -24.29 4.26
C SER A 4 7.77 -23.57 2.92
N PRO A 5 6.67 -23.11 2.28
CA PRO A 5 6.78 -22.31 1.08
C PRO A 5 7.38 -20.97 1.47
N SER A 6 8.61 -20.72 1.01
CA SER A 6 9.32 -19.46 1.08
C SER A 6 8.56 -18.39 0.29
N ALA A 7 7.51 -17.84 0.89
CA ALA A 7 6.92 -16.59 0.44
C ALA A 7 7.98 -15.51 0.65
N GLN A 8 8.59 -15.05 -0.44
CA GLN A 8 9.54 -13.93 -0.50
C GLN A 8 9.00 -12.78 0.35
N THR A 9 9.61 -12.59 1.51
CA THR A 9 9.15 -11.72 2.58
C THR A 9 10.00 -10.47 2.55
N THR A 10 9.47 -9.39 1.97
CA THR A 10 10.05 -8.06 2.10
C THR A 10 9.82 -7.61 3.55
N GLN A 11 10.85 -7.66 4.40
CA GLN A 11 10.77 -7.22 5.80
C GLN A 11 10.78 -5.69 5.85
N ALA A 12 9.62 -5.08 6.14
CA ALA A 12 9.53 -3.66 6.38
C ALA A 12 9.43 -3.40 7.90
N ARG A 13 9.97 -2.26 8.36
CA ARG A 13 9.97 -1.86 9.78
C ARG A 13 9.03 -0.67 9.97
N ASP A 14 8.25 -0.68 11.04
CA ASP A 14 7.41 0.45 11.41
C ASP A 14 8.19 1.54 12.15
N SER A 15 7.53 2.64 12.51
CA SER A 15 8.14 3.76 13.23
C SER A 15 8.59 3.42 14.66
N SER A 16 8.10 2.31 15.22
CA SER A 16 8.54 1.74 16.51
C SER A 16 9.67 0.72 16.36
N GLY A 17 10.14 0.46 15.14
CA GLY A 17 11.18 -0.52 14.85
C GLY A 17 10.68 -1.97 14.84
N GLN A 18 9.37 -2.20 14.96
CA GLN A 18 8.77 -3.53 14.85
C GLN A 18 8.85 -3.97 13.39
N SER A 19 9.43 -5.16 13.16
CA SER A 19 9.40 -5.79 11.85
C SER A 19 8.00 -6.31 11.57
N TYR A 20 7.44 -5.96 10.42
CA TYR A 20 6.23 -6.56 9.91
C TYR A 20 6.47 -7.18 8.53
N ILE A 21 5.70 -8.23 8.26
CA ILE A 21 5.69 -8.91 6.97
C ILE A 21 4.37 -8.61 6.29
N ILE A 22 4.42 -8.08 5.06
CA ILE A 22 3.23 -7.98 4.22
C ILE A 22 3.05 -9.30 3.48
N CYS A 23 2.08 -10.10 3.92
CA CYS A 23 1.68 -11.31 3.22
C CYS A 23 0.92 -10.96 1.94
N LYS A 24 0.89 -11.90 0.99
CA LYS A 24 0.08 -11.79 -0.24
C LYS A 24 -1.21 -12.61 -0.10
N ARG A 25 -2.33 -12.04 -0.55
CA ARG A 25 -3.66 -12.65 -0.54
C ARG A 25 -4.18 -12.80 -1.97
N LYS A 26 -5.10 -13.75 -2.19
CA LYS A 26 -5.78 -13.89 -3.49
C LYS A 26 -7.04 -13.02 -3.48
N LEU A 27 -7.18 -12.17 -4.50
CA LEU A 27 -8.40 -11.42 -4.80
C LEU A 27 -8.90 -11.88 -6.17
N GLY A 28 -9.82 -12.85 -6.16
CA GLY A 28 -10.19 -13.59 -7.38
C GLY A 28 -8.97 -14.29 -7.99
N LYS A 29 -8.62 -13.92 -9.23
CA LYS A 29 -7.42 -14.43 -9.95
C LYS A 29 -6.13 -13.66 -9.63
N LEU A 30 -6.22 -12.53 -8.92
CA LEU A 30 -5.09 -11.66 -8.63
C LEU A 30 -4.42 -12.04 -7.31
N LYS A 31 -3.10 -11.83 -7.21
CA LYS A 31 -2.35 -11.89 -5.95
C LYS A 31 -2.00 -10.47 -5.52
N VAL A 32 -2.56 -10.02 -4.40
CA VAL A 32 -2.42 -8.67 -3.87
C VAL A 32 -1.71 -8.68 -2.52
N SER A 33 -1.20 -7.55 -2.06
CA SER A 33 -0.78 -7.40 -0.66
C SER A 33 -1.99 -7.51 0.27
N GLU A 34 -1.79 -8.00 1.50
CA GLU A 34 -2.89 -8.11 2.47
C GLU A 34 -3.41 -6.76 2.97
N LEU A 35 -2.60 -5.71 2.83
CA LEU A 35 -3.00 -4.32 3.01
C LEU A 35 -3.01 -3.60 1.65
N GLY A 36 -3.99 -2.73 1.46
CA GLY A 36 -4.07 -1.81 0.33
C GLY A 36 -3.87 -0.36 0.75
N PHE A 37 -3.49 0.51 -0.18
CA PHE A 37 -3.36 1.94 0.02
C PHE A 37 -4.44 2.69 -0.78
N GLY A 38 -5.33 3.42 -0.09
CA GLY A 38 -6.37 4.23 -0.72
C GLY A 38 -5.86 5.62 -1.10
N CYS A 39 -6.06 6.02 -2.36
CA CYS A 39 -5.55 7.30 -2.88
C CYS A 39 -6.50 8.49 -2.68
N MET A 40 -7.65 8.33 -2.02
CA MET A 40 -8.65 9.39 -1.83
C MET A 40 -8.08 10.70 -1.25
N ARG A 41 -7.09 10.63 -0.35
CA ARG A 41 -6.48 11.82 0.27
C ARG A 41 -5.41 12.49 -0.61
N ASN A 42 -4.94 11.79 -1.64
CA ASN A 42 -3.88 12.27 -2.53
C ASN A 42 -4.38 13.27 -3.57
N SER A 43 -5.70 13.34 -3.78
CA SER A 43 -6.35 14.28 -4.68
C SER A 43 -7.02 15.42 -3.90
N PRO A 44 -6.94 16.68 -4.38
CA PRO A 44 -7.71 17.79 -3.84
C PRO A 44 -9.18 17.67 -4.28
N GLY A 45 -10.13 17.69 -3.34
CA GLY A 45 -11.56 17.73 -3.70
C GLY A 45 -12.50 17.09 -2.70
N HIS A 46 -12.16 15.92 -2.14
CA HIS A 46 -13.15 15.14 -1.37
C HIS A 46 -13.08 15.26 0.17
N CYS A 47 -11.93 15.64 0.75
CA CYS A 47 -11.76 15.73 2.20
C CYS A 47 -10.81 16.89 2.60
N GLY A 48 -11.13 18.11 2.18
CA GLY A 48 -10.33 19.31 2.47
C GLY A 48 -9.13 19.50 1.52
N PRO A 49 -8.18 20.41 1.82
CA PRO A 49 -7.05 20.69 0.94
C PRO A 49 -6.30 19.40 0.67
N GLY A 50 -6.24 18.98 -0.60
CA GLY A 50 -5.54 17.78 -1.04
C GLY A 50 -4.10 17.79 -0.58
N MET A 51 -3.51 16.61 -0.41
CA MET A 51 -2.07 16.54 -0.21
C MET A 51 -1.38 17.07 -1.47
N GLY A 52 -0.39 17.96 -1.31
CA GLY A 52 0.34 18.50 -2.46
C GLY A 52 0.98 17.37 -3.28
N ARG A 53 1.01 17.49 -4.61
CA ARG A 53 1.49 16.45 -5.54
C ARG A 53 2.79 15.77 -5.11
N ALA A 54 3.78 16.54 -4.67
CA ALA A 54 5.08 16.03 -4.22
C ALA A 54 4.94 15.08 -3.00
N ILE A 55 4.06 15.41 -2.07
CA ILE A 55 3.81 14.60 -0.88
C ILE A 55 3.04 13.33 -1.27
N SER A 56 2.02 13.43 -2.13
CA SER A 56 1.27 12.28 -2.65
C SER A 56 2.21 11.26 -3.31
N ILE A 57 3.12 11.73 -4.17
CA ILE A 57 4.13 10.87 -4.81
C ILE A 57 5.03 10.21 -3.76
N ARG A 58 5.49 10.97 -2.75
CA ARG A 58 6.34 10.43 -1.69
C ARG A 58 5.64 9.33 -0.90
N VAL A 59 4.37 9.53 -0.54
CA VAL A 59 3.60 8.55 0.27
C VAL A 59 3.31 7.28 -0.53
N ILE A 60 2.96 7.39 -1.82
CA ILE A 60 2.78 6.21 -2.67
C ILE A 60 4.07 5.40 -2.78
N ARG A 61 5.21 6.07 -2.93
CA ARG A 61 6.53 5.41 -2.95
C ARG A 61 6.86 4.75 -1.61
N ASP A 62 6.62 5.43 -0.50
CA ASP A 62 6.84 4.85 0.84
C ASP A 62 5.93 3.62 1.07
N ALA A 63 4.66 3.68 0.68
CA ALA A 63 3.75 2.53 0.72
C ALA A 63 4.30 1.36 -0.13
N TYR A 64 4.88 1.66 -1.29
CA TYR A 64 5.55 0.67 -2.11
C TYR A 64 6.81 0.12 -1.41
N ASP A 65 7.69 0.94 -0.86
CA ASP A 65 8.90 0.42 -0.21
C ASP A 65 8.57 -0.45 1.02
N ARG A 66 7.40 -0.19 1.64
CA ARG A 66 6.81 -0.98 2.73
C ARG A 66 6.14 -2.29 2.33
N GLY A 67 6.09 -2.63 1.05
CA GLY A 67 5.54 -3.90 0.55
C GLY A 67 4.07 -3.86 0.09
N ILE A 68 3.40 -2.71 0.11
CA ILE A 68 2.03 -2.57 -0.41
C ILE A 68 2.05 -2.63 -1.94
N ARG A 69 1.26 -3.53 -2.53
CA ARG A 69 1.13 -3.75 -3.99
C ARG A 69 -0.28 -3.50 -4.51
N PHE A 70 -1.22 -3.18 -3.63
CA PHE A 70 -2.61 -2.91 -3.99
C PHE A 70 -2.95 -1.46 -3.68
N PHE A 71 -3.31 -0.71 -4.72
CA PHE A 71 -3.61 0.71 -4.64
C PHE A 71 -5.03 0.93 -5.15
N ASP A 72 -5.82 1.64 -4.35
CA ASP A 72 -7.21 1.95 -4.63
C ASP A 72 -7.37 3.40 -5.14
N THR A 73 -8.27 3.58 -6.09
CA THR A 73 -8.63 4.86 -6.69
C THR A 73 -10.08 4.81 -7.19
N ALA A 74 -10.71 5.96 -7.34
CA ALA A 74 -12.05 6.09 -7.90
C ALA A 74 -12.20 7.41 -8.67
N GLY A 75 -13.08 7.45 -9.67
CA GLY A 75 -13.35 8.68 -10.43
C GLY A 75 -13.85 9.84 -9.56
N VAL A 76 -14.51 9.54 -8.43
CA VAL A 76 -15.00 10.53 -7.45
C VAL A 76 -13.87 11.11 -6.56
N TYR A 77 -12.66 10.55 -6.61
CA TYR A 77 -11.53 11.07 -5.85
C TYR A 77 -10.94 12.34 -6.46
N ASP A 78 -11.24 12.61 -7.73
CA ASP A 78 -10.97 13.88 -8.40
C ASP A 78 -12.26 14.72 -8.51
N PRO A 79 -12.17 16.07 -8.53
CA PRO A 79 -13.31 16.97 -8.74
C PRO A 79 -13.98 16.82 -10.10
#